data_AF-A0A3C1ZYC0-F1
#
_entry.id   AF-A0A3C1ZYC0-F1
#
_cell.length_a   1.000
_cell.length_b   1.000
_cell.length_c   1.000
_cell.angle_alpha   90.00
_cell.angle_beta   90.00
_cell.angle_gamma   90.00
#
_symmetry.space_group_name_H-M   'P 1'
#
loop_
_entity.id
_entity.type
_entity.pdbx_description
1 polymer ?
#
loop_
_entity_poly.entity_id
_entity_poly.type
_entity_poly.pdbx_seq_one_letter_code
_entity_poly.pdbx_strand_id
1 'polypeptide(L)' 'MAMRKWKFMSFYINFENFTDTRQHRLEAFDINQHLQPHAAQIWAPLDGRIINAGVILDL' A
#
# COMPACT_ATOMS: atom_id res chain seq x y z
N MET A 1 -4.00 8.67 -8.92
CA MET A 1 -2.89 9.65 -8.85
C MET A 1 -3.23 10.90 -9.64
N ALA A 2 -2.90 12.07 -9.11
CA ALA A 2 -2.90 13.32 -9.86
C ALA A 2 -1.59 14.08 -9.59
N MET A 3 -1.07 14.74 -10.61
CA MET A 3 0.13 15.57 -10.49
C MET A 3 -0.06 16.86 -11.29
N ARG A 4 0.39 17.98 -10.72
CA ARG A 4 0.45 19.27 -11.41
C ARG A 4 1.87 19.80 -11.37
N LYS A 5 2.40 20.13 -12.55
CA LYS A 5 3.73 20.70 -12.73
C LYS A 5 3.66 22.21 -12.96
N TRP A 6 4.53 22.94 -12.27
CA TRP A 6 4.89 24.33 -12.51
C TRP A 6 6.36 24.42 -12.94
N LYS A 7 6.81 25.63 -13.28
CA LYS A 7 8.12 25.88 -13.89
C LYS A 7 9.32 25.42 -13.04
N PHE A 8 9.20 25.45 -11.72
CA PHE A 8 10.27 25.10 -10.77
C PHE A 8 9.84 24.09 -9.69
N MET A 9 8.60 23.63 -9.76
CA MET A 9 8.02 22.82 -8.68
C MET A 9 6.84 22.00 -9.22
N SER A 10 6.68 20.77 -8.74
CA SER A 10 5.54 19.92 -9.04
C SER A 10 4.90 19.45 -7.75
N PHE A 11 3.57 19.36 -7.73
CA PHE A 11 2.82 18.78 -6.61
C PHE A 11 2.15 17.51 -7.09
N TYR A 12 2.16 16.48 -6.26
CA TYR A 12 1.45 15.24 -6.53
C TYR A 12 0.60 14.82 -5.34
N ILE A 13 -0.45 14.08 -5.64
CA ILE A 13 -1.27 13.37 -4.68
C ILE A 13 -1.60 11.99 -5.24
N ASN A 14 -1.43 10.96 -4.42
CA ASN A 14 -1.87 9.61 -4.71
C ASN A 14 -2.88 9.13 -3.68
N PHE A 15 -3.83 8.34 -4.18
CA PHE A 15 -4.80 7.61 -3.38
C PHE A 15 -4.65 6.15 -3.76
N GLU A 16 -4.35 5.31 -2.78
CA GLU A 16 -4.19 3.88 -2.93
C GLU A 16 -5.25 3.17 -2.10
N ASN A 17 -5.64 1.98 -2.55
CA ASN A 17 -6.66 1.16 -1.89
C ASN A 17 -7.99 1.90 -1.61
N PHE A 18 -8.53 2.62 -2.61
CA PHE A 18 -9.75 3.43 -2.46
C PHE A 18 -10.96 2.64 -1.91
N THR A 19 -11.10 1.40 -2.35
CA THR A 19 -12.16 0.45 -1.93
C THR A 19 -11.92 -0.18 -0.57
N ASP A 20 -10.78 0.10 0.08
CA ASP A 20 -10.39 -0.47 1.36
C ASP A 20 -10.34 -2.01 1.35
N THR A 21 -9.90 -2.58 0.23
CA THR A 21 -9.66 -4.02 0.09
C THR A 21 -8.42 -4.39 0.86
N ARG A 22 -8.58 -5.13 1.96
CA ARG A 22 -7.49 -5.55 2.84
C ARG A 22 -7.42 -7.06 2.95
N GLN A 23 -6.22 -7.62 2.89
CA GLN A 23 -5.98 -9.00 3.29
C GLN A 23 -6.00 -9.07 4.82
N HIS A 24 -7.08 -9.62 5.39
CA HIS A 24 -7.17 -9.82 6.83
C HIS A 24 -6.33 -11.02 7.29
N ARG A 25 -5.67 -10.87 8.45
CA ARG A 25 -4.88 -11.90 9.17
C ARG A 25 -5.74 -13.05 9.76
N LEU A 26 -6.78 -13.48 9.05
CA LEU A 26 -7.66 -14.59 9.43
C LEU A 26 -7.51 -15.78 8.46
N GLU A 27 -6.43 -15.81 7.67
CA GLU A 27 -6.01 -17.06 7.05
C GLU A 27 -5.76 -18.09 8.16
N ALA A 28 -6.27 -19.30 7.97
CA ALA A 28 -6.19 -20.36 8.96
C ALA A 28 -4.73 -20.60 9.32
N PHE A 29 -4.31 -20.19 10.52
CA PHE A 29 -3.00 -20.52 11.05
C PHE A 29 -3.01 -22.00 11.39
N ASP A 30 -2.39 -22.83 10.56
CA ASP A 30 -2.21 -24.24 10.88
C ASP A 30 -1.14 -24.36 11.98
N ILE A 31 -1.61 -24.57 13.21
CA ILE A 31 -0.79 -24.80 14.40
C ILE A 31 0.16 -26.00 14.24
N ASN A 32 -0.06 -26.90 13.28
CA ASN A 32 0.83 -28.04 13.05
C ASN A 32 2.11 -27.64 12.28
N GLN A 33 2.17 -26.44 11.70
CA GLN A 33 3.32 -25.93 10.94
C GLN A 33 4.35 -25.17 11.80
N HIS A 34 4.30 -25.27 13.13
CA HIS A 34 5.26 -24.59 14.03
C HIS A 34 6.73 -24.87 13.73
N LEU A 35 7.06 -26.03 13.15
CA LEU A 35 8.44 -26.42 12.81
C LEU A 35 8.89 -25.95 11.42
N GLN A 36 7.96 -25.58 10.54
CA GLN A 36 8.23 -25.09 9.18
C GLN A 36 7.18 -24.04 8.80
N PRO A 37 7.40 -22.76 9.13
CA PRO A 37 6.47 -21.70 8.78
C PRO A 37 6.44 -21.53 7.26
N HIS A 38 5.28 -21.78 6.64
CA HIS A 38 5.05 -21.35 5.28
C HIS A 38 4.71 -19.86 5.28
N ALA A 39 5.38 -19.08 4.43
CA ALA A 39 5.00 -17.69 4.23
C ALA A 39 3.57 -17.65 3.68
N ALA A 40 2.68 -16.92 4.36
CA ALA A 40 1.34 -16.66 3.85
C ALA A 40 1.45 -15.99 2.47
N GLN A 41 0.64 -16.45 1.52
CA GLN A 41 0.64 -15.85 0.19
C GLN A 41 -0.08 -14.50 0.27
N ILE A 42 0.69 -13.42 0.20
CA ILE A 42 0.14 -12.05 0.19
C ILE A 42 -0.36 -11.76 -1.23
N TRP A 43 -1.67 -11.66 -1.39
CA TRP A 43 -2.33 -11.41 -2.67
C TRP A 43 -3.17 -10.12 -2.68
N ALA A 44 -3.42 -9.52 -1.52
CA ALA A 44 -4.04 -8.21 -1.38
C ALA A 44 -3.27 -7.31 -0.41
N PRO A 45 -3.41 -5.97 -0.50
CA PRO A 45 -2.77 -5.05 0.43
C PRO A 45 -3.13 -5.36 1.88
N LEU A 46 -2.14 -5.34 2.77
CA LEU A 46 -2.37 -5.47 4.22
C LEU A 46 -2.88 -4.15 4.81
N ASP A 47 -2.41 -3.05 4.22
CA ASP A 47 -2.78 -1.70 4.61
C ASP A 47 -4.12 -1.29 3.98
N GLY A 48 -4.83 -0.40 4.66
CA GLY A 48 -6.08 0.17 4.18
C GLY A 48 -5.91 1.23 3.11
N ARG A 49 -6.89 2.13 3.04
CA ARG A 49 -6.77 3.39 2.26
C ARG A 49 -5.50 4.15 2.64
N ILE A 50 -4.66 4.42 1.65
CA ILE A 50 -3.45 5.24 1.80
C ILE A 50 -3.61 6.50 0.96
N ILE A 51 -3.28 7.65 1.55
CA ILE A 51 -3.22 8.92 0.84
C ILE A 51 -1.80 9.44 1.04
N ASN A 52 -1.09 9.68 -0.06
CA ASN A 52 0.22 10.31 -0.03
C ASN A 52 0.21 11.56 -0.90
N ALA A 53 0.97 12.57 -0.51
CA ALA A 53 1.12 13.80 -1.27
C ALA A 53 2.54 14.32 -1.07
N GLY A 54 3.03 15.08 -2.04
CA GLY A 54 4.38 15.63 -1.96
C GLY A 54 4.63 16.74 -2.95
N VAL A 55 5.80 17.35 -2.76
CA VAL A 55 6.32 18.46 -3.56
C VAL A 55 7.66 18.02 -4.14
N ILE A 56 7.82 18.22 -5.44
CA ILE A 56 9.07 17.98 -6.17
C ILE A 56 9.60 19.36 -6.55
N LEU A 57 10.83 19.69 -6.15
CA LEU A 57 11.49 20.93 -6.53
C LEU A 57 12.38 20.65 -7.73
N ASP A 58 12.10 21.32 -8.86
CA ASP A 58 12.92 21.26 -10.06
C ASP A 58 13.85 22.50 -10.01
N LEU A 59 15.00 22.34 -9.37
CA LEU A 59 16.07 23.35 -9.25
C LEU A 59 16.92 23.41 -10.53
#